data_AF-A0A180FEB5-F1
#
_entry.id   AF-A0A180FEB5-F1
#
_cell.length_a   1.000
_cell.length_b   1.000
_cell.length_c   1.000
_cell.angle_alpha   90.00
_cell.angle_beta   90.00
_cell.angle_gamma   90.00
#
_symmetry.space_group_name_H-M   'P 1'
#
loop_
_entity.id
_entity.type
_entity.pdbx_description
1 polymer ?
#
loop_
_entity_poly.entity_id
_entity_poly.type
_entity_poly.pdbx_seq_one_letter_code
_entity_poly.pdbx_strand_id
1 'polypeptide(L)'
;MHTILRLEFKTIFPNEGKRSVLDYLKEIPKDILLKFIGFSTRYPQPNFDNFFSNPNIRIDICNRVLEYCRENKITNKPIVISREASLKIVEIILSKKKEFLDDNNQSDVDRGELNFFKTFLIINEELNAKDDKKISSEENYEKLVDMSISSSFPLADLGLYNKNDIDFYKLLYCTLIRFNYLLDFLKSKDEYKYLEDALCANFATDNTKELLYQVKYLLAHSLEMKVSGNYVFVVEDKNQILFLDSFVSEVIDEDDDFTNLRNFPLLKIKDNVYTVIEFFFIIDKFTKSTKFVLKDAFNKKHSLSERDRTFFTFYNTEFSENFLMKNVLNELFHDSLYVKKKEMDDHNNEPDYYARYKDRVYLFENKDVMIAKGVKGSSDIEKINEALQTKFNKKNVGVDQLIYSIKQIVNKTFKYDDDANKRNDLVIYPILLVSDRIFMCQGINHRLNTWYREKLGNEYTKNSLVKDLTMIDIDTLIYWLPYLKQNQKNFRKIVHNHINKMIDAFITKPKKKPIDVMEFTQRKIEKQLRPISERLRRFRLESKYLLLLFKDTFPEN
;
A
#
# COMPACT_ATOMS: atom_id res chain seq x y z
N MET A 1 -12.46 -9.92 -11.03
CA MET A 1 -12.61 -9.91 -9.57
C MET A 1 -12.68 -11.36 -9.14
N HIS A 2 -11.53 -11.98 -8.86
CA HIS A 2 -11.55 -13.30 -8.27
C HIS A 2 -12.11 -13.17 -6.86
N THR A 3 -13.38 -13.54 -6.65
CA THR A 3 -13.93 -13.68 -5.31
C THR A 3 -13.09 -14.71 -4.59
N ILE A 4 -12.41 -14.28 -3.53
CA ILE A 4 -11.60 -15.17 -2.70
C ILE A 4 -12.60 -16.05 -1.94
N LEU A 5 -12.60 -17.35 -2.23
CA LEU A 5 -13.34 -18.31 -1.40
C LEU A 5 -12.55 -18.56 -0.12
N ARG A 6 -12.98 -17.96 1.00
CA ARG A 6 -12.46 -18.31 2.32
C ARG A 6 -13.30 -19.44 2.92
N LEU A 7 -12.64 -20.50 3.37
CA LEU A 7 -13.33 -21.65 3.96
C LEU A 7 -13.79 -21.35 5.39
N GLU A 8 -14.96 -21.87 5.74
CA GLU A 8 -15.63 -21.68 7.02
C GLU A 8 -15.62 -22.95 7.85
N PHE A 9 -16.00 -22.86 9.14
CA PHE A 9 -15.85 -23.98 10.07
C PHE A 9 -16.67 -25.19 9.62
N LYS A 10 -17.95 -24.95 9.29
CA LYS A 10 -18.88 -25.99 8.87
C LYS A 10 -18.56 -26.59 7.50
N THR A 11 -17.74 -25.91 6.69
CA THR A 11 -17.23 -26.45 5.43
C THR A 11 -16.32 -27.66 5.64
N ILE A 12 -15.51 -27.65 6.70
CA ILE A 12 -14.48 -28.68 6.93
C ILE A 12 -14.82 -29.62 8.10
N PHE A 13 -15.62 -29.12 9.06
CA PHE A 13 -16.05 -29.87 10.24
C PHE A 13 -17.58 -29.84 10.40
N PRO A 14 -18.33 -30.40 9.43
CA PRO A 14 -19.80 -30.32 9.44
C PRO A 14 -20.42 -30.97 10.70
N ASN A 15 -19.82 -32.08 11.14
CA ASN A 15 -20.28 -32.91 12.26
C ASN A 15 -19.76 -32.47 13.63
N GLU A 16 -18.90 -31.46 13.70
CA GLU A 16 -18.38 -30.96 14.98
C GLU A 16 -19.13 -29.72 15.47
N GLY A 17 -19.23 -29.58 16.80
CA GLY A 17 -19.72 -28.36 17.44
C GLY A 17 -18.68 -27.24 17.35
N LYS A 18 -19.07 -26.09 16.80
CA LYS A 18 -18.23 -24.88 16.76
C LYS A 18 -18.11 -24.29 18.16
N ARG A 19 -16.88 -24.09 18.66
CA ARG A 19 -16.55 -23.37 19.90
C ARG A 19 -16.14 -21.93 19.60
N SER A 20 -15.96 -21.09 20.61
CA SER A 20 -15.48 -19.73 20.39
C SER A 20 -14.00 -19.70 20.01
N VAL A 21 -13.55 -18.61 19.38
CA VAL A 21 -12.13 -18.38 19.07
C VAL A 21 -11.26 -18.47 20.33
N LEU A 22 -11.73 -17.90 21.43
CA LEU A 22 -10.99 -17.91 22.70
C LEU A 22 -10.83 -19.33 23.25
N ASP A 23 -11.87 -20.16 23.16
CA ASP A 23 -11.81 -21.55 23.65
C ASP A 23 -10.76 -22.36 22.89
N TYR A 24 -10.66 -22.17 21.57
CA TYR A 24 -9.63 -22.82 20.77
C TYR A 24 -8.23 -22.32 21.11
N LEU A 25 -8.04 -21.01 21.22
CA LEU A 25 -6.72 -20.41 21.51
C LEU A 25 -6.18 -20.79 22.90
N LYS A 26 -7.04 -20.92 23.92
CA LYS A 26 -6.65 -21.35 25.29
C LYS A 26 -6.04 -22.75 25.34
N GLU A 27 -6.41 -23.60 24.40
CA GLU A 27 -5.91 -24.98 24.32
C GLU A 27 -4.62 -25.10 23.52
N ILE A 28 -4.03 -23.99 23.07
CA ILE A 28 -2.80 -23.99 22.29
C ILE A 28 -1.62 -23.63 23.20
N PRO A 29 -0.55 -24.43 23.21
CA PRO A 29 0.68 -24.10 23.93
C PRO A 29 1.25 -22.73 23.54
N LYS A 30 1.75 -21.99 24.53
CA LYS A 30 2.39 -20.67 24.39
C LYS A 30 3.43 -20.62 23.28
N ASP A 31 4.33 -21.60 23.22
CA ASP A 31 5.42 -21.61 22.26
C ASP A 31 4.88 -21.77 20.81
N ILE A 32 3.78 -22.51 20.64
CA ILE A 32 3.09 -22.65 19.36
C ILE A 32 2.38 -21.35 19.00
N LEU A 33 1.69 -20.69 19.95
CA LEU A 33 1.09 -19.37 19.73
C LEU A 33 2.11 -18.35 19.21
N LEU A 34 3.25 -18.22 19.89
CA LEU A 34 4.30 -17.27 19.52
C LEU A 34 4.97 -17.60 18.18
N LYS A 35 5.26 -18.88 17.93
CA LYS A 35 5.81 -19.33 16.63
C LYS A 35 4.83 -19.09 15.49
N PHE A 36 3.53 -19.26 15.74
CA PHE A 36 2.50 -19.11 14.73
C PHE A 36 2.43 -17.69 14.17
N ILE A 37 2.59 -16.67 15.03
CA ILE A 37 2.58 -15.25 14.64
C ILE A 37 3.54 -15.02 13.47
N GLY A 38 4.79 -15.44 13.59
CA GLY A 38 5.77 -15.36 12.51
C GLY A 38 5.49 -16.30 11.35
N PHE A 39 5.12 -17.56 11.63
CA PHE A 39 4.84 -18.57 10.61
C PHE A 39 3.77 -18.09 9.60
N SER A 40 2.74 -17.38 10.08
CA SER A 40 1.66 -16.83 9.25
C SER A 40 2.15 -15.85 8.14
N THR A 41 3.34 -15.29 8.30
CA THR A 41 3.95 -14.29 7.39
C THR A 41 4.89 -14.89 6.35
N ARG A 42 5.21 -16.19 6.50
CA ARG A 42 6.19 -16.93 5.67
C ARG A 42 5.81 -16.92 4.19
N TYR A 43 6.81 -17.03 3.32
CA TYR A 43 6.61 -17.35 1.92
C TYR A 43 6.99 -18.81 1.60
N PRO A 44 6.20 -19.55 0.80
CA PRO A 44 4.82 -19.22 0.40
C PRO A 44 3.90 -19.11 1.63
N GLN A 45 2.87 -18.27 1.54
CA GLN A 45 1.92 -18.08 2.64
C GLN A 45 1.32 -19.42 3.08
N PRO A 46 1.26 -19.72 4.39
CA PRO A 46 0.58 -20.91 4.88
C PRO A 46 -0.88 -20.96 4.43
N ASN A 47 -1.39 -22.15 4.19
CA ASN A 47 -2.76 -22.47 3.84
C ASN A 47 -3.02 -23.96 4.15
N PHE A 48 -4.23 -24.47 3.87
CA PHE A 48 -4.63 -25.84 4.25
C PHE A 48 -3.68 -26.97 3.79
N ASP A 49 -2.90 -26.76 2.72
CA ASP A 49 -2.02 -27.76 2.12
C ASP A 49 -0.57 -27.72 2.61
N ASN A 50 -0.16 -26.69 3.36
CA ASN A 50 1.19 -26.54 3.91
C ASN A 50 1.23 -26.03 5.36
N PHE A 51 0.08 -26.02 6.05
CA PHE A 51 -0.04 -25.54 7.43
C PHE A 51 0.40 -26.59 8.47
N PHE A 52 0.00 -27.84 8.30
CA PHE A 52 0.22 -28.89 9.31
C PHE A 52 1.60 -29.53 9.17
N SER A 53 2.27 -29.70 10.31
CA SER A 53 3.54 -30.42 10.39
C SER A 53 3.33 -31.95 10.32
N ASN A 54 2.24 -32.46 10.89
CA ASN A 54 1.87 -33.87 10.79
C ASN A 54 1.29 -34.23 9.41
N PRO A 55 1.93 -35.14 8.64
CA PRO A 55 1.48 -35.51 7.30
C PRO A 55 0.09 -36.15 7.25
N ASN A 56 -0.31 -36.90 8.29
CA ASN A 56 -1.60 -37.59 8.32
C ASN A 56 -2.75 -36.60 8.47
N ILE A 57 -2.61 -35.63 9.40
CA ILE A 57 -3.58 -34.54 9.59
C ILE A 57 -3.66 -33.69 8.33
N ARG A 58 -2.52 -33.37 7.73
CA ARG A 58 -2.46 -32.62 6.47
C ARG A 58 -3.26 -33.32 5.36
N ILE A 59 -3.06 -34.63 5.19
CA ILE A 59 -3.75 -35.43 4.16
C ILE A 59 -5.26 -35.45 4.42
N ASP A 60 -5.68 -35.69 5.67
CA ASP A 60 -7.10 -35.67 6.05
C ASP A 60 -7.77 -34.33 5.71
N ILE A 61 -7.18 -33.22 6.16
CA ILE A 61 -7.70 -31.88 5.88
C ILE A 61 -7.72 -31.58 4.38
N CYS A 62 -6.65 -31.91 3.65
CA CYS A 62 -6.61 -31.73 2.20
C CYS A 62 -7.74 -32.51 1.51
N ASN A 63 -8.01 -33.75 1.92
CA ASN A 63 -9.08 -34.56 1.35
C ASN A 63 -10.45 -33.93 1.58
N ARG A 64 -10.74 -33.45 2.80
CA ARG A 64 -12.00 -32.74 3.12
C ARG A 64 -12.18 -31.48 2.26
N VAL A 65 -11.13 -30.69 2.11
CA VAL A 65 -11.15 -29.48 1.26
C VAL A 65 -11.40 -29.83 -0.20
N LEU A 66 -10.71 -30.86 -0.72
CA LEU A 66 -10.85 -31.30 -2.11
C LEU A 66 -12.23 -31.89 -2.39
N GLU A 67 -12.80 -32.64 -1.46
CA GLU A 67 -14.16 -33.16 -1.54
C GLU A 67 -15.18 -32.02 -1.62
N TYR A 68 -15.13 -31.07 -0.69
CA TYR A 68 -15.96 -29.88 -0.74
C TYR A 68 -15.83 -29.11 -2.07
N CYS A 69 -14.61 -28.94 -2.56
CA CYS A 69 -14.36 -28.26 -3.83
C CYS A 69 -14.98 -29.00 -5.02
N ARG A 70 -14.92 -30.34 -5.04
CA ARG A 70 -15.55 -31.16 -6.09
C ARG A 70 -17.07 -31.05 -6.04
N GLU A 71 -17.67 -31.20 -4.86
CA GLU A 71 -19.12 -31.12 -4.65
C GLU A 71 -19.70 -29.77 -5.09
N ASN A 72 -18.97 -28.69 -4.81
CA ASN A 72 -19.41 -27.32 -5.09
C ASN A 72 -18.85 -26.76 -6.41
N LYS A 73 -18.17 -27.59 -7.22
CA LYS A 73 -17.57 -27.21 -8.52
C LYS A 73 -16.64 -26.00 -8.42
N ILE A 74 -15.90 -25.90 -7.31
CA ILE A 74 -14.93 -24.84 -7.07
C ILE A 74 -13.65 -25.15 -7.85
N THR A 75 -13.28 -24.24 -8.73
CA THR A 75 -12.09 -24.39 -9.59
C THR A 75 -10.87 -23.64 -9.06
N ASN A 76 -11.06 -22.62 -8.24
CA ASN A 76 -9.99 -21.83 -7.64
C ASN A 76 -9.55 -22.44 -6.32
N LYS A 77 -8.25 -22.38 -6.02
CA LYS A 77 -7.73 -22.83 -4.72
C LYS A 77 -8.36 -21.99 -3.59
N PRO A 78 -9.08 -22.61 -2.63
CA PRO A 78 -9.64 -21.88 -1.51
C PRO A 78 -8.57 -21.39 -0.53
N ILE A 79 -8.93 -20.42 0.30
CA ILE A 79 -8.05 -19.83 1.31
C ILE A 79 -8.59 -20.15 2.71
N VAL A 80 -7.73 -20.64 3.59
CA VAL A 80 -8.02 -20.69 5.03
C VAL A 80 -7.29 -19.58 5.75
N ILE A 81 -6.02 -19.36 5.39
CA ILE A 81 -5.15 -18.42 6.08
C ILE A 81 -4.93 -17.23 5.16
N SER A 82 -5.58 -16.12 5.52
CA SER A 82 -5.37 -14.82 4.88
C SER A 82 -4.57 -13.91 5.80
N ARG A 83 -3.96 -12.85 5.25
CA ARG A 83 -3.18 -11.89 6.04
C ARG A 83 -4.05 -11.14 7.03
N GLU A 84 -5.24 -10.73 6.60
CA GLU A 84 -6.25 -10.10 7.44
C GLU A 84 -6.68 -11.01 8.60
N ALA A 85 -6.98 -12.29 8.32
CA ALA A 85 -7.31 -13.25 9.37
C ALA A 85 -6.14 -13.48 10.34
N SER A 86 -4.90 -13.53 9.82
CA SER A 86 -3.70 -13.69 10.63
C SER A 86 -3.53 -12.50 11.58
N LEU A 87 -3.67 -11.27 11.10
CA LEU A 87 -3.58 -10.07 11.92
C LEU A 87 -4.66 -10.00 13.00
N LYS A 88 -5.92 -10.33 12.67
CA LYS A 88 -6.99 -10.44 13.66
C LYS A 88 -6.65 -11.42 14.78
N ILE A 89 -6.14 -12.60 14.43
CA ILE A 89 -5.76 -13.63 15.41
C ILE A 89 -4.56 -13.16 16.25
N VAL A 90 -3.55 -12.55 15.63
CA VAL A 90 -2.40 -11.98 16.34
C VAL A 90 -2.85 -10.93 17.36
N GLU A 91 -3.77 -10.05 16.98
CA GLU A 91 -4.27 -9.00 17.86
C GLU A 91 -5.03 -9.58 19.07
N ILE A 92 -5.88 -10.60 18.86
CA ILE A 92 -6.56 -11.33 19.94
C ILE A 92 -5.53 -12.00 20.88
N ILE A 93 -4.50 -12.65 20.32
CA ILE A 93 -3.46 -13.31 21.12
C ILE A 93 -2.70 -12.29 21.97
N LEU A 94 -2.29 -11.17 21.37
CA LEU A 94 -1.47 -10.16 22.04
C LEU A 94 -2.29 -9.27 22.99
N SER A 95 -3.59 -9.04 22.75
CA SER A 95 -4.47 -8.31 23.66
C SER A 95 -4.72 -9.05 24.98
N LYS A 96 -4.61 -10.38 24.94
CA LYS A 96 -4.80 -11.28 26.07
C LYS A 96 -3.53 -12.07 26.39
N LYS A 97 -2.36 -11.46 26.19
CA LYS A 97 -1.04 -12.07 26.38
C LYS A 97 -0.91 -12.81 27.72
N LYS A 98 -1.44 -12.24 28.82
CA LYS A 98 -1.41 -12.87 30.16
C LYS A 98 -2.29 -14.11 30.26
N GLU A 99 -3.43 -14.13 29.58
CA GLU A 99 -4.37 -15.26 29.63
C GLU A 99 -3.88 -16.45 28.80
N PHE A 100 -3.15 -16.19 27.72
CA PHE A 100 -2.72 -17.22 26.77
C PHE A 100 -1.29 -17.71 26.95
N LEU A 101 -0.42 -16.97 27.64
CA LEU A 101 1.02 -17.28 27.73
C LEU A 101 1.49 -17.79 29.11
N ASP A 102 0.58 -18.34 29.92
CA ASP A 102 0.89 -19.04 31.18
C ASP A 102 1.22 -20.54 30.95
N ASP A 103 2.25 -21.05 31.63
CA ASP A 103 3.00 -22.29 31.32
C ASP A 103 2.32 -23.62 31.74
N ASN A 104 1.04 -23.85 31.40
CA ASN A 104 0.29 -24.99 31.99
C ASN A 104 -0.14 -26.14 31.06
N ASN A 105 0.29 -26.21 29.80
CA ASN A 105 -0.10 -27.32 28.91
C ASN A 105 1.08 -28.18 28.46
N GLN A 106 0.90 -29.51 28.48
CA GLN A 106 1.73 -30.44 27.72
C GLN A 106 1.67 -30.07 26.22
N SER A 107 2.82 -30.05 25.56
CA SER A 107 2.95 -29.69 24.14
C SER A 107 2.37 -30.80 23.26
N ASP A 108 1.08 -30.71 22.95
CA ASP A 108 0.45 -31.44 21.84
C ASP A 108 0.41 -30.54 20.61
N VAL A 109 1.43 -30.68 19.76
CA VAL A 109 1.60 -29.87 18.55
C VAL A 109 0.44 -30.09 17.58
N ASP A 110 0.00 -31.33 17.42
CA ASP A 110 -1.06 -31.72 16.49
C ASP A 110 -2.40 -31.08 16.89
N ARG A 111 -2.74 -31.17 18.19
CA ARG A 111 -3.93 -30.52 18.73
C ARG A 111 -3.84 -29.00 18.64
N GLY A 112 -2.67 -28.42 18.93
CA GLY A 112 -2.42 -26.98 18.82
C GLY A 112 -2.62 -26.46 17.40
N GLU A 113 -2.01 -27.12 16.40
CA GLU A 113 -2.18 -26.80 14.98
C GLU A 113 -3.65 -26.92 14.55
N LEU A 114 -4.33 -28.02 14.91
CA LEU A 114 -5.74 -28.22 14.55
C LEU A 114 -6.66 -27.16 15.18
N ASN A 115 -6.43 -26.78 16.43
CA ASN A 115 -7.16 -25.71 17.10
C ASN A 115 -6.91 -24.35 16.42
N PHE A 116 -5.67 -24.04 16.03
CA PHE A 116 -5.38 -22.84 15.24
C PHE A 116 -6.11 -22.83 13.89
N PHE A 117 -6.09 -23.97 13.17
CA PHE A 117 -6.78 -24.09 11.89
C PHE A 117 -8.28 -23.83 12.04
N LYS A 118 -8.90 -24.38 13.09
CA LYS A 118 -10.31 -24.14 13.43
C LYS A 118 -10.56 -22.66 13.75
N THR A 119 -9.65 -21.99 14.46
CA THR A 119 -9.73 -20.54 14.70
C THR A 119 -9.77 -19.75 13.39
N PHE A 120 -8.92 -20.08 12.40
CA PHE A 120 -8.97 -19.42 11.09
C PHE A 120 -10.31 -19.59 10.39
N LEU A 121 -10.86 -20.80 10.40
CA LEU A 121 -12.16 -21.06 9.78
C LEU A 121 -13.29 -20.23 10.41
N ILE A 122 -13.25 -19.99 11.72
CA ILE A 122 -14.22 -19.16 12.43
C ILE A 122 -14.04 -17.68 12.09
N ILE A 123 -12.79 -17.19 12.09
CA ILE A 123 -12.50 -15.81 11.69
C ILE A 123 -12.91 -15.56 10.23
N ASN A 124 -12.76 -16.54 9.35
CA ASN A 124 -13.20 -16.43 7.97
C ASN A 124 -14.71 -16.27 7.83
N GLU A 125 -15.53 -16.88 8.70
CA GLU A 125 -16.99 -16.66 8.71
C GLU A 125 -17.31 -15.17 8.94
N GLU A 126 -16.59 -14.51 9.87
CA GLU A 126 -16.77 -13.07 10.10
C GLU A 126 -16.37 -12.22 8.89
N LEU A 127 -15.28 -12.61 8.21
CA LEU A 127 -14.78 -11.91 7.02
C LEU A 127 -15.73 -12.09 5.83
N ASN A 128 -16.23 -13.31 5.61
CA ASN A 128 -17.19 -13.62 4.56
C ASN A 128 -18.53 -12.91 4.79
N ALA A 129 -19.03 -12.89 6.03
CA ALA A 129 -20.27 -12.17 6.36
C ALA A 129 -20.17 -10.65 6.12
N LYS A 130 -18.96 -10.06 6.24
CA LYS A 130 -18.70 -8.68 5.84
C LYS A 130 -18.74 -8.52 4.32
N ASP A 131 -18.23 -9.49 3.57
CA ASP A 131 -18.20 -9.48 2.10
C ASP A 131 -19.58 -9.70 1.46
N ASP A 132 -20.42 -10.58 2.01
CA ASP A 132 -21.76 -10.88 1.46
C ASP A 132 -22.72 -9.69 1.53
N LYS A 133 -22.58 -8.83 2.55
CA LYS A 133 -23.32 -7.56 2.65
C LYS A 133 -23.02 -6.59 1.50
N LYS A 134 -22.01 -6.88 0.66
CA LYS A 134 -21.53 -6.01 -0.43
C LYS A 134 -22.18 -6.31 -1.79
N ILE A 135 -22.96 -7.39 -1.94
CA ILE A 135 -23.47 -7.86 -3.24
C ILE A 135 -24.96 -7.48 -3.42
N SER A 136 -25.26 -6.67 -4.45
CA SER A 136 -26.61 -6.32 -4.93
C SER A 136 -26.89 -7.05 -6.26
N SER A 137 -28.13 -7.46 -6.50
CA SER A 137 -28.58 -8.36 -7.59
C SER A 137 -28.61 -7.76 -9.02
N GLU A 138 -28.08 -6.56 -9.24
CA GLU A 138 -28.10 -5.88 -10.55
C GLU A 138 -26.68 -5.50 -10.99
N GLU A 139 -26.20 -6.07 -12.10
CA GLU A 139 -24.85 -5.89 -12.62
C GLU A 139 -24.76 -4.73 -13.63
N ASN A 140 -24.24 -3.57 -13.21
CA ASN A 140 -23.77 -2.54 -14.14
C ASN A 140 -22.26 -2.25 -13.92
N TYR A 141 -21.60 -1.63 -14.90
CA TYR A 141 -20.15 -1.40 -14.86
C TYR A 141 -19.70 -0.57 -13.65
N GLU A 142 -20.46 0.45 -13.26
CA GLU A 142 -20.13 1.29 -12.10
C GLU A 142 -20.22 0.53 -10.79
N LYS A 143 -21.18 -0.39 -10.62
CA LYS A 143 -21.21 -1.27 -9.45
C LYS A 143 -19.99 -2.19 -9.38
N LEU A 144 -19.44 -2.63 -10.51
CA LEU A 144 -18.18 -3.39 -10.52
C LEU A 144 -16.98 -2.53 -10.14
N VAL A 145 -17.00 -1.23 -10.45
CA VAL A 145 -16.02 -0.26 -9.94
C VAL A 145 -16.15 -0.15 -8.42
N ASP A 146 -17.37 0.06 -7.91
CA ASP A 146 -17.66 0.19 -6.49
C ASP A 146 -17.21 -1.05 -5.70
N MET A 147 -17.57 -2.25 -6.16
CA MET A 147 -17.13 -3.51 -5.55
C MET A 147 -15.60 -3.63 -5.58
N SER A 148 -14.94 -3.20 -6.67
CA SER A 148 -13.49 -3.26 -6.81
C SER A 148 -12.80 -2.37 -5.78
N ILE A 149 -13.31 -1.15 -5.59
CA ILE A 149 -12.80 -0.21 -4.59
C ILE A 149 -13.07 -0.76 -3.19
N SER A 150 -14.31 -1.06 -2.84
CA SER A 150 -14.68 -1.51 -1.48
C SER A 150 -13.98 -2.78 -1.02
N SER A 151 -13.63 -3.68 -1.94
CA SER A 151 -12.92 -4.92 -1.61
C SER A 151 -11.41 -4.74 -1.46
N SER A 152 -10.81 -3.82 -2.22
CA SER A 152 -9.35 -3.62 -2.24
C SER A 152 -8.87 -2.56 -1.26
N PHE A 153 -9.70 -1.54 -0.99
CA PHE A 153 -9.33 -0.38 -0.18
C PHE A 153 -8.89 -0.71 1.26
N PRO A 154 -9.58 -1.60 2.00
CA PRO A 154 -9.15 -1.98 3.36
C PRO A 154 -7.83 -2.77 3.37
N LEU A 155 -7.55 -3.49 2.28
CA LEU A 155 -6.40 -4.39 2.15
C LEU A 155 -5.19 -3.71 1.50
N ALA A 156 -5.32 -2.47 1.03
CA ALA A 156 -4.28 -1.80 0.23
C ALA A 156 -2.93 -1.69 0.94
N ASP A 157 -2.96 -1.52 2.26
CA ASP A 157 -1.76 -1.45 3.09
C ASP A 157 -1.19 -2.82 3.46
N LEU A 158 -1.93 -3.91 3.24
CA LEU A 158 -1.55 -5.29 3.53
C LEU A 158 -1.03 -6.06 2.30
N GLY A 159 -0.85 -5.36 1.18
CA GLY A 159 -0.52 -5.96 -0.10
C GLY A 159 -1.75 -6.54 -0.78
N LEU A 160 -2.13 -5.91 -1.90
CA LEU A 160 -3.35 -6.20 -2.64
C LEU A 160 -3.40 -7.61 -3.25
N TYR A 161 -2.25 -8.29 -3.38
CA TYR A 161 -2.12 -9.55 -4.09
C TYR A 161 -1.53 -10.66 -3.21
N ASN A 162 -2.03 -11.89 -3.41
CA ASN A 162 -1.53 -13.09 -2.72
C ASN A 162 -0.03 -13.33 -2.99
N LYS A 163 0.45 -13.00 -4.20
CA LYS A 163 1.88 -12.94 -4.53
C LYS A 163 2.32 -11.48 -4.47
N ASN A 164 2.97 -11.10 -3.38
CA ASN A 164 3.35 -9.72 -3.12
C ASN A 164 4.86 -9.53 -2.94
N ASP A 165 5.69 -10.52 -3.28
CA ASP A 165 7.15 -10.40 -3.14
C ASP A 165 7.71 -9.25 -3.97
N ILE A 166 7.19 -9.07 -5.18
CA ILE A 166 7.57 -7.97 -6.08
C ILE A 166 7.09 -6.63 -5.50
N ASP A 167 5.89 -6.59 -4.90
CA ASP A 167 5.35 -5.39 -4.29
C ASP A 167 6.15 -5.01 -3.03
N PHE A 168 6.52 -5.99 -2.21
CA PHE A 168 7.39 -5.82 -1.05
C PHE A 168 8.77 -5.32 -1.47
N TYR A 169 9.38 -5.95 -2.46
CA TYR A 169 10.67 -5.51 -3.01
C TYR A 169 10.61 -4.06 -3.52
N LYS A 170 9.55 -3.71 -4.28
CA LYS A 170 9.31 -2.34 -4.76
C LYS A 170 9.21 -1.36 -3.58
N LEU A 171 8.36 -1.69 -2.60
CA LEU A 171 8.14 -0.81 -1.45
C LEU A 171 9.39 -0.65 -0.60
N LEU A 172 10.15 -1.73 -0.36
CA LEU A 172 11.43 -1.68 0.34
C LEU A 172 12.41 -0.72 -0.34
N TYR A 173 12.58 -0.85 -1.66
CA TYR A 173 13.44 0.06 -2.44
C TYR A 173 12.97 1.52 -2.30
N CYS A 174 11.68 1.77 -2.50
CA CYS A 174 11.13 3.12 -2.42
C CYS A 174 11.21 3.71 -1.02
N THR A 175 10.98 2.90 0.02
CA THR A 175 11.10 3.32 1.42
C THR A 175 12.51 3.76 1.75
N LEU A 176 13.54 3.02 1.34
CA LEU A 176 14.94 3.44 1.56
C LEU A 176 15.25 4.77 0.86
N ILE A 177 14.81 4.95 -0.39
CA ILE A 177 15.02 6.21 -1.12
C ILE A 177 14.29 7.37 -0.45
N ARG A 178 13.01 7.20 -0.11
CA ARG A 178 12.19 8.23 0.54
C ARG A 178 12.70 8.58 1.92
N PHE A 179 13.15 7.59 2.68
CA PHE A 179 13.70 7.80 4.00
C PHE A 179 15.01 8.60 3.92
N ASN A 180 15.88 8.31 2.94
CA ASN A 180 17.06 9.15 2.67
C ASN A 180 16.67 10.60 2.33
N TYR A 181 15.68 10.82 1.44
CA TYR A 181 15.19 12.17 1.16
C TYR A 181 14.67 12.88 2.42
N LEU A 182 14.01 12.15 3.33
CA LEU A 182 13.55 12.71 4.59
C LEU A 182 14.73 13.12 5.49
N LEU A 183 15.75 12.27 5.63
CA LEU A 183 16.93 12.59 6.42
C LEU A 183 17.68 13.79 5.83
N ASP A 184 17.80 13.86 4.50
CA ASP A 184 18.43 15.00 3.82
C ASP A 184 17.62 16.29 4.01
N PHE A 185 16.29 16.21 3.95
CA PHE A 185 15.41 17.34 4.24
C PHE A 185 15.60 17.85 5.67
N LEU A 186 15.61 16.96 6.67
CA LEU A 186 15.81 17.33 8.07
C LEU A 186 17.18 17.96 8.33
N LYS A 187 18.19 17.65 7.50
CA LYS A 187 19.54 18.27 7.56
C LYS A 187 19.68 19.53 6.70
N SER A 188 18.70 19.83 5.85
CA SER A 188 18.82 20.92 4.88
C SER A 188 18.81 22.31 5.52
N LYS A 189 18.27 22.43 6.74
CA LYS A 189 18.21 23.68 7.49
C LYS A 189 18.38 23.41 8.99
N ASP A 190 19.15 24.25 9.68
CA ASP A 190 19.38 24.14 11.12
C ASP A 190 18.07 24.20 11.95
N GLU A 191 17.06 24.90 11.44
CA GLU A 191 15.74 24.99 12.08
C GLU A 191 15.04 23.63 12.22
N TYR A 192 15.39 22.61 11.42
CA TYR A 192 14.80 21.28 11.48
C TYR A 192 15.56 20.32 12.40
N LYS A 193 16.63 20.78 13.07
CA LYS A 193 17.44 19.92 13.96
C LYS A 193 16.62 19.22 15.05
N TYR A 194 15.64 19.92 15.62
CA TYR A 194 14.77 19.33 16.65
C TYR A 194 13.87 18.19 16.12
N LEU A 195 13.52 18.22 14.83
CA LEU A 195 12.79 17.14 14.15
C LEU A 195 13.71 15.94 13.90
N GLU A 196 14.96 16.20 13.50
CA GLU A 196 16.00 15.19 13.35
C GLU A 196 16.24 14.44 14.68
N ASP A 197 16.44 15.19 15.76
CA ASP A 197 16.72 14.63 17.10
C ASP A 197 15.54 13.81 17.62
N ALA A 198 14.31 14.31 17.44
CA ALA A 198 13.11 13.56 17.82
C ALA A 198 12.96 12.25 17.04
N LEU A 199 13.30 12.26 15.75
CA LEU A 199 13.27 11.05 14.93
C LEU A 199 14.30 10.02 15.40
N CYS A 200 15.54 10.43 15.67
CA CYS A 200 16.59 9.54 16.15
C CYS A 200 16.25 8.95 17.53
N ALA A 201 15.73 9.79 18.45
CA ALA A 201 15.31 9.40 19.79
C ALA A 201 14.14 8.39 19.76
N ASN A 202 13.16 8.57 18.86
CA ASN A 202 12.04 7.65 18.72
C ASN A 202 12.48 6.21 18.37
N PHE A 203 13.60 6.08 17.65
CA PHE A 203 14.17 4.79 17.25
C PHE A 203 15.37 4.36 18.10
N ALA A 204 15.60 5.01 19.25
CA ALA A 204 16.73 4.72 20.15
C ALA A 204 18.10 4.73 19.43
N THR A 205 18.32 5.73 18.57
CA THR A 205 19.59 5.91 17.84
C THR A 205 20.19 7.28 18.12
N ASP A 206 21.52 7.36 18.09
CA ASP A 206 22.24 8.59 18.46
C ASP A 206 22.21 9.69 17.39
N ASN A 207 22.13 9.29 16.12
CA ASN A 207 22.16 10.21 14.99
C ASN A 207 21.59 9.55 13.73
N THR A 208 21.36 10.36 12.70
CA THR A 208 20.73 9.92 11.44
C THR A 208 21.56 8.93 10.62
N LYS A 209 22.89 8.90 10.78
CA LYS A 209 23.73 7.90 10.12
C LYS A 209 23.51 6.52 10.76
N GLU A 210 23.51 6.47 12.09
CA GLU A 210 23.19 5.24 12.83
C GLU A 210 21.75 4.80 12.57
N LEU A 211 20.80 5.73 12.60
CA LEU A 211 19.41 5.46 12.25
C LEU A 211 19.29 4.81 10.86
N LEU A 212 19.90 5.42 9.84
CA LEU A 212 19.86 4.87 8.48
C LEU A 212 20.49 3.47 8.40
N TYR A 213 21.59 3.23 9.12
CA TYR A 213 22.21 1.91 9.19
C TYR A 213 21.25 0.87 9.81
N GLN A 214 20.60 1.21 10.92
CA GLN A 214 19.63 0.33 11.58
C GLN A 214 18.37 0.07 10.74
N VAL A 215 17.87 1.09 10.02
CA VAL A 215 16.79 0.93 9.03
C VAL A 215 17.21 -0.05 7.94
N LYS A 216 18.40 0.13 7.35
CA LYS A 216 18.93 -0.80 6.34
C LYS A 216 19.04 -2.22 6.92
N TYR A 217 19.58 -2.38 8.13
CA TYR A 217 19.70 -3.68 8.79
C TYR A 217 18.37 -4.43 8.89
N LEU A 218 17.32 -3.78 9.41
CA LEU A 218 16.00 -4.39 9.56
C LEU A 218 15.33 -4.72 8.21
N LEU A 219 15.47 -3.83 7.22
CA LEU A 219 14.90 -4.07 5.89
C LEU A 219 15.63 -5.19 5.15
N ALA A 220 16.95 -5.31 5.31
CA ALA A 220 17.72 -6.42 4.75
C ALA A 220 17.30 -7.77 5.37
N HIS A 221 17.17 -7.84 6.70
CA HIS A 221 16.65 -9.04 7.38
C HIS A 221 15.23 -9.37 6.95
N SER A 222 14.38 -8.35 6.77
CA SER A 222 13.01 -8.54 6.26
C SER A 222 13.00 -9.16 4.86
N LEU A 223 13.92 -8.74 3.99
CA LEU A 223 14.07 -9.31 2.66
C LEU A 223 14.63 -10.75 2.71
N GLU A 224 15.65 -11.01 3.54
CA GLU A 224 16.21 -12.35 3.74
C GLU A 224 15.14 -13.34 4.21
N MET A 225 14.37 -12.99 5.24
CA MET A 225 13.26 -13.79 5.75
C MET A 225 12.20 -14.10 4.68
N LYS A 226 11.85 -13.10 3.84
CA LYS A 226 10.93 -13.31 2.71
C LYS A 226 11.46 -14.32 1.68
N VAL A 227 12.77 -14.35 1.45
CA VAL A 227 13.42 -15.25 0.48
C VAL A 227 13.64 -16.64 1.04
N SER A 228 14.14 -16.76 2.28
CA SER A 228 14.43 -18.05 2.93
C SER A 228 13.17 -18.74 3.46
N GLY A 229 12.09 -17.98 3.68
CA GLY A 229 10.90 -18.44 4.38
C GLY A 229 11.11 -18.54 5.90
N ASN A 230 12.22 -18.00 6.42
CA ASN A 230 12.42 -17.80 7.84
C ASN A 230 11.51 -16.67 8.34
N TYR A 231 11.19 -16.67 9.62
CA TYR A 231 10.34 -15.65 10.26
C TYR A 231 10.82 -15.28 11.66
N VAL A 232 11.91 -15.89 12.13
CA VAL A 232 12.56 -15.60 13.40
C VAL A 232 14.01 -15.23 13.10
N PHE A 233 14.52 -14.23 13.80
CA PHE A 233 15.93 -13.86 13.73
C PHE A 233 16.50 -13.52 15.11
N VAL A 234 17.79 -13.76 15.28
CA VAL A 234 18.54 -13.59 16.53
C VAL A 234 19.52 -12.44 16.34
N VAL A 235 19.65 -11.60 17.37
CA VAL A 235 20.44 -10.36 17.31
C VAL A 235 21.38 -10.28 18.51
N GLU A 236 22.68 -10.11 18.27
CA GLU A 236 23.69 -10.05 19.34
C GLU A 236 24.12 -8.61 19.66
N ASP A 237 24.09 -7.72 18.68
CA ASP A 237 24.53 -6.34 18.85
C ASP A 237 23.54 -5.53 19.70
N LYS A 238 24.07 -4.84 20.72
CA LYS A 238 23.25 -4.09 21.69
C LYS A 238 22.51 -2.91 21.07
N ASN A 239 23.12 -2.22 20.09
CA ASN A 239 22.48 -1.08 19.44
C ASN A 239 21.33 -1.55 18.54
N GLN A 240 21.51 -2.66 17.83
CA GLN A 240 20.45 -3.32 17.08
C GLN A 240 19.31 -3.78 18.00
N ILE A 241 19.61 -4.37 19.17
CA ILE A 241 18.60 -4.76 20.16
C ILE A 241 17.79 -3.53 20.62
N LEU A 242 18.45 -2.43 20.99
CA LEU A 242 17.78 -1.19 21.42
C LEU A 242 16.88 -0.63 20.32
N PHE A 243 17.37 -0.61 19.08
CA PHE A 243 16.58 -0.19 17.92
C PHE A 243 15.35 -1.08 17.72
N LEU A 244 15.52 -2.41 17.73
CA LEU A 244 14.41 -3.34 17.50
C LEU A 244 13.38 -3.34 18.64
N ASP A 245 13.81 -3.12 19.88
CA ASP A 245 12.93 -2.95 21.02
C ASP A 245 12.01 -1.72 20.86
N SER A 246 12.39 -0.72 20.05
CA SER A 246 11.52 0.42 19.69
C SER A 246 10.35 0.04 18.75
N PHE A 247 10.29 -1.21 18.29
CA PHE A 247 9.23 -1.76 17.43
C PHE A 247 8.37 -2.81 18.15
N VAL A 248 8.56 -2.99 19.46
CA VAL A 248 7.83 -3.96 20.29
C VAL A 248 7.00 -3.22 21.32
N SER A 249 5.82 -3.75 21.64
CA SER A 249 4.99 -3.28 22.76
C SER A 249 4.53 -4.45 23.63
N GLU A 250 4.45 -4.20 24.94
CA GLU A 250 3.84 -5.12 25.90
C GLU A 250 2.32 -4.99 25.98
N VAL A 251 1.78 -3.87 25.48
CA VAL A 251 0.34 -3.58 25.46
C VAL A 251 -0.12 -3.45 24.03
N ILE A 252 -1.05 -4.31 23.63
CA ILE A 252 -1.69 -4.32 22.31
C ILE A 252 -3.20 -4.36 22.55
N ASP A 253 -3.91 -3.30 22.17
CA ASP A 253 -5.37 -3.29 22.16
C ASP A 253 -5.89 -3.64 20.77
N GLU A 254 -7.04 -4.31 20.72
CA GLU A 254 -7.75 -4.61 19.47
C GLU A 254 -8.27 -3.33 18.79
N ASP A 255 -8.00 -3.15 17.50
CA ASP A 255 -8.43 -2.02 16.69
C ASP A 255 -8.76 -2.43 15.25
N ASP A 256 -9.82 -1.84 14.66
CA ASP A 256 -10.32 -2.20 13.33
C ASP A 256 -9.29 -2.02 12.18
N ASP A 257 -8.24 -1.20 12.37
CA ASP A 257 -7.15 -1.01 11.40
C ASP A 257 -5.79 -1.48 11.95
N PHE A 258 -5.77 -2.30 13.00
CA PHE A 258 -4.54 -2.85 13.59
C PHE A 258 -3.52 -1.77 14.01
N THR A 259 -3.97 -0.61 14.49
CA THR A 259 -3.09 0.55 14.77
C THR A 259 -1.92 0.18 15.69
N ASN A 260 -2.17 -0.62 16.73
CA ASN A 260 -1.12 -1.07 17.65
C ASN A 260 -0.09 -1.96 16.95
N LEU A 261 -0.52 -2.96 16.18
CA LEU A 261 0.38 -3.83 15.42
C LEU A 261 1.17 -3.06 14.34
N ARG A 262 0.57 -2.03 13.74
CA ARG A 262 1.26 -1.12 12.81
C ARG A 262 2.35 -0.32 13.50
N ASN A 263 2.08 0.16 14.71
CA ASN A 263 3.04 0.89 15.51
C ASN A 263 4.13 -0.01 16.09
N PHE A 264 3.84 -1.28 16.33
CA PHE A 264 4.79 -2.23 16.92
C PHE A 264 4.80 -3.54 16.10
N PRO A 265 5.42 -3.53 14.91
CA PRO A 265 5.32 -4.64 13.96
C PRO A 265 6.24 -5.83 14.28
N LEU A 266 6.99 -5.77 15.38
CA LEU A 266 7.84 -6.86 15.85
C LEU A 266 7.29 -7.43 17.15
N LEU A 267 7.53 -8.72 17.34
CA LEU A 267 7.30 -9.41 18.59
C LEU A 267 8.63 -9.95 19.11
N LYS A 268 8.95 -9.62 20.37
CA LYS A 268 10.07 -10.22 21.10
C LYS A 268 9.61 -11.54 21.71
N ILE A 269 10.13 -12.65 21.18
CA ILE A 269 9.78 -14.01 21.65
C ILE A 269 10.48 -14.30 22.98
N LYS A 270 11.75 -13.90 23.06
CA LYS A 270 12.62 -13.93 24.23
C LYS A 270 13.74 -12.92 24.03
N ASP A 271 14.62 -12.77 25.01
CA ASP A 271 15.79 -11.91 24.88
C ASP A 271 16.54 -12.18 23.57
N ASN A 272 16.79 -11.11 22.82
CA ASN A 272 17.55 -11.11 21.58
C ASN A 272 16.92 -11.90 20.42
N VAL A 273 15.68 -12.36 20.54
CA VAL A 273 14.98 -13.14 19.51
C VAL A 273 13.66 -12.48 19.13
N TYR A 274 13.55 -12.13 17.85
CA TYR A 274 12.42 -11.38 17.32
C TYR A 274 11.73 -12.17 16.20
N THR A 275 10.43 -11.93 16.04
CA THR A 275 9.66 -12.34 14.88
C THR A 275 8.91 -11.15 14.30
N VAL A 276 8.71 -11.18 12.98
CA VAL A 276 7.91 -10.18 12.27
C VAL A 276 6.43 -10.53 12.40
N ILE A 277 5.62 -9.56 12.82
CA ILE A 277 4.16 -9.67 12.80
C ILE A 277 3.64 -9.44 11.38
N GLU A 278 4.16 -8.39 10.73
CA GLU A 278 3.78 -8.03 9.37
C GLU A 278 4.87 -7.18 8.69
N PHE A 279 5.43 -7.71 7.60
CA PHE A 279 6.46 -7.08 6.78
C PHE A 279 6.04 -5.70 6.22
N PHE A 280 4.78 -5.52 5.79
CA PHE A 280 4.36 -4.19 5.30
C PHE A 280 4.23 -3.15 6.41
N PHE A 281 3.99 -3.56 7.65
CA PHE A 281 3.99 -2.63 8.77
C PHE A 281 5.39 -2.12 9.09
N ILE A 282 6.43 -2.95 8.92
CA ILE A 282 7.83 -2.50 8.99
C ILE A 282 8.10 -1.39 7.96
N ILE A 283 7.68 -1.59 6.70
CA ILE A 283 7.79 -0.57 5.63
C ILE A 283 7.06 0.72 6.03
N ASP A 284 5.85 0.60 6.59
CA ASP A 284 5.02 1.74 6.97
C ASP A 284 5.60 2.53 8.16
N LYS A 285 6.42 1.91 9.03
CA LYS A 285 7.10 2.62 10.13
C LYS A 285 8.03 3.73 9.64
N PHE A 286 8.75 3.46 8.56
CA PHE A 286 9.70 4.41 7.95
C PHE A 286 9.07 5.38 6.95
N THR A 287 7.74 5.33 6.80
CA THR A 287 6.98 6.24 5.93
C THR A 287 5.88 6.94 6.71
N LYS A 288 4.75 6.25 6.98
CA LYS A 288 3.58 6.81 7.63
C LYS A 288 3.83 7.13 9.11
N SER A 289 4.41 6.20 9.88
CA SER A 289 4.59 6.43 11.33
C SER A 289 5.61 7.53 11.62
N THR A 290 6.68 7.61 10.83
CA THR A 290 7.67 8.69 10.93
C THR A 290 7.03 10.07 10.80
N LYS A 291 6.03 10.24 9.92
CA LYS A 291 5.29 11.51 9.78
C LYS A 291 4.59 11.91 11.09
N PHE A 292 4.08 10.97 11.88
CA PHE A 292 3.47 11.25 13.19
C PHE A 292 4.50 11.57 14.28
N VAL A 293 5.65 10.88 14.29
CA VAL A 293 6.77 11.22 15.20
C VAL A 293 7.18 12.68 15.01
N LEU A 294 7.35 13.09 13.74
CA LEU A 294 7.69 14.47 13.40
C LEU A 294 6.57 15.46 13.75
N LYS A 295 5.30 15.07 13.58
CA LYS A 295 4.16 15.88 14.02
C LYS A 295 4.23 16.19 15.51
N ASP A 296 4.47 15.17 16.33
CA ASP A 296 4.42 15.34 17.77
C ASP A 296 5.59 16.20 18.26
N ALA A 297 6.77 16.05 17.65
CA ALA A 297 7.90 16.94 17.86
C ALA A 297 7.63 18.39 17.45
N PHE A 298 7.03 18.59 16.27
CA PHE A 298 6.61 19.92 15.77
C PHE A 298 5.61 20.57 16.73
N ASN A 299 4.54 19.87 17.08
CA ASN A 299 3.51 20.42 17.95
C ASN A 299 4.08 20.76 19.34
N LYS A 300 4.96 19.91 19.89
CA LYS A 300 5.66 20.20 21.16
C LYS A 300 6.54 21.44 21.06
N LYS A 301 7.32 21.61 19.98
CA LYS A 301 8.19 22.77 19.78
C LYS A 301 7.40 24.08 19.67
N HIS A 302 6.22 24.04 19.07
CA HIS A 302 5.36 25.19 18.83
C HIS A 302 4.22 25.36 19.84
N SER A 303 4.20 24.58 20.93
CA SER A 303 3.15 24.60 21.96
C SER A 303 1.73 24.42 21.39
N LEU A 304 1.59 23.58 20.37
CA LEU A 304 0.32 23.26 19.72
C LEU A 304 -0.32 22.03 20.37
N SER A 305 -1.64 21.96 20.31
CA SER A 305 -2.37 20.79 20.80
C SER A 305 -2.04 19.53 19.99
N GLU A 306 -2.22 18.33 20.56
CA GLU A 306 -2.00 17.06 19.85
C GLU A 306 -2.86 16.90 18.60
N ARG A 307 -4.05 17.55 18.57
CA ARG A 307 -4.99 17.51 17.45
C ARG A 307 -4.70 18.57 16.38
N ASP A 308 -3.73 19.45 16.64
CA ASP A 308 -3.36 20.50 15.70
C ASP A 308 -2.81 19.92 14.39
N ARG A 309 -3.16 20.55 13.28
CA ARG A 309 -2.86 20.08 11.92
C ARG A 309 -1.84 20.95 11.18
N THR A 310 -1.29 21.98 11.82
CA THR A 310 -0.31 22.91 11.22
C THR A 310 0.91 22.17 10.69
N PHE A 311 1.38 21.15 11.42
CA PHE A 311 2.46 20.28 10.95
C PHE A 311 2.17 19.65 9.58
N PHE A 312 0.93 19.22 9.31
CA PHE A 312 0.61 18.57 8.04
C PHE A 312 0.70 19.56 6.88
N THR A 313 0.32 20.82 7.08
CA THR A 313 0.54 21.88 6.07
C THR A 313 2.03 22.08 5.83
N PHE A 314 2.81 22.26 6.89
CA PHE A 314 4.28 22.37 6.81
C PHE A 314 4.91 21.19 6.07
N TYR A 315 4.60 19.96 6.48
CA TYR A 315 5.19 18.75 5.91
C TYR A 315 4.79 18.57 4.45
N ASN A 316 3.52 18.81 4.11
CA ASN A 316 3.04 18.65 2.75
C ASN A 316 3.71 19.65 1.79
N THR A 317 3.88 20.91 2.22
CA THR A 317 4.52 21.95 1.41
C THR A 317 6.04 21.79 1.39
N GLU A 318 6.69 21.82 2.54
CA GLU A 318 8.15 21.87 2.63
C GLU A 318 8.82 20.55 2.24
N PHE A 319 8.30 19.41 2.74
CA PHE A 319 8.89 18.11 2.44
C PHE A 319 8.27 17.48 1.20
N SER A 320 6.95 17.25 1.18
CA SER A 320 6.34 16.42 0.14
C SER A 320 6.38 17.07 -1.23
N GLU A 321 6.08 18.37 -1.33
CA GLU A 321 6.07 19.12 -2.59
C GLU A 321 7.45 19.71 -2.92
N ASN A 322 7.96 20.63 -2.10
CA ASN A 322 9.15 21.42 -2.39
C ASN A 322 10.45 20.60 -2.38
N PHE A 323 10.49 19.49 -1.66
CA PHE A 323 11.67 18.63 -1.55
C PHE A 323 11.51 17.32 -2.33
N LEU A 324 10.65 16.40 -1.85
CA LEU A 324 10.53 15.05 -2.38
C LEU A 324 10.01 15.03 -3.82
N MET A 325 8.83 15.60 -4.08
CA MET A 325 8.27 15.66 -5.43
C MET A 325 9.21 16.41 -6.37
N LYS A 326 9.64 17.63 -5.99
CA LYS A 326 10.50 18.46 -6.85
C LYS A 326 11.77 17.73 -7.26
N ASN A 327 12.44 17.03 -6.32
CA ASN A 327 13.64 16.24 -6.63
C ASN A 327 13.34 15.06 -7.58
N VAL A 328 12.30 14.27 -7.29
CA VAL A 328 11.90 13.12 -8.13
C VAL A 328 11.50 13.55 -9.54
N LEU A 329 10.72 14.62 -9.67
CA LEU A 329 10.28 15.12 -10.98
C LEU A 329 11.41 15.82 -11.74
N ASN A 330 12.33 16.52 -11.05
CA ASN A 330 13.53 17.07 -11.68
C ASN A 330 14.44 15.98 -12.23
N GLU A 331 14.56 14.85 -11.55
CA GLU A 331 15.31 13.70 -12.04
C GLU A 331 14.60 13.00 -13.22
N LEU A 332 13.27 12.88 -13.15
CA LEU A 332 12.47 12.35 -14.25
C LEU A 332 12.60 13.21 -15.52
N PHE A 333 12.54 14.54 -15.37
CA PHE A 333 12.63 15.54 -16.43
C PHE A 333 13.97 16.29 -16.37
N HIS A 334 15.07 15.53 -16.34
CA HIS A 334 16.44 16.06 -16.19
C HIS A 334 17.02 16.65 -17.48
N ASP A 335 16.50 16.23 -18.64
CA ASP A 335 16.97 16.69 -19.95
C ASP A 335 16.65 18.17 -20.13
N SER A 336 17.65 18.98 -20.51
CA SER A 336 17.50 20.42 -20.76
C SER A 336 16.50 20.78 -21.86
N LEU A 337 16.09 19.80 -22.67
CA LEU A 337 15.05 19.99 -23.68
C LEU A 337 13.63 20.14 -23.08
N TYR A 338 13.44 19.83 -21.80
CA TYR A 338 12.18 20.09 -21.12
C TYR A 338 12.10 21.56 -20.69
N VAL A 339 11.04 22.24 -21.12
CA VAL A 339 10.65 23.55 -20.59
C VAL A 339 9.93 23.32 -19.26
N LYS A 340 10.44 23.90 -18.19
CA LYS A 340 9.82 23.89 -16.86
C LYS A 340 9.06 25.20 -16.63
N LYS A 341 8.17 25.24 -15.64
CA LYS A 341 7.48 26.48 -15.27
C LYS A 341 8.49 27.59 -14.96
N LYS A 342 8.19 28.81 -15.41
CA LYS A 342 8.87 30.02 -14.96
C LYS A 342 8.49 30.32 -13.51
N GLU A 343 9.47 30.74 -12.71
CA GLU A 343 9.23 31.28 -11.37
C GLU A 343 8.60 32.68 -11.52
N MET A 344 7.54 32.94 -10.78
CA MET A 344 6.74 34.18 -10.84
C MET A 344 6.48 34.66 -9.40
N ASP A 345 6.38 35.98 -9.18
CA ASP A 345 6.09 36.54 -7.84
C ASP A 345 4.66 36.22 -7.36
N ASP A 346 3.71 36.09 -8.31
CA ASP A 346 2.34 35.69 -8.02
C ASP A 346 2.17 34.17 -8.22
N HIS A 347 2.10 33.45 -7.11
CA HIS A 347 1.92 31.99 -7.06
C HIS A 347 0.44 31.55 -7.10
N ASN A 348 -0.51 32.47 -7.31
CA ASN A 348 -1.92 32.07 -7.37
C ASN A 348 -2.20 31.09 -8.52
N ASN A 349 -2.82 29.97 -8.16
CA ASN A 349 -3.19 28.88 -9.07
C ASN A 349 -2.02 28.35 -9.89
N GLU A 350 -0.81 28.38 -9.32
CA GLU A 350 0.36 27.74 -9.88
C GLU A 350 0.20 26.21 -9.86
N PRO A 351 0.56 25.50 -10.94
CA PRO A 351 0.71 24.06 -10.84
C PRO A 351 1.97 23.70 -10.05
N ASP A 352 1.85 22.71 -9.18
CA ASP A 352 2.96 22.22 -8.34
C ASP A 352 4.17 21.83 -9.20
N TYR A 353 3.93 21.21 -10.37
CA TYR A 353 4.99 20.99 -11.37
C TYR A 353 4.48 21.01 -12.81
N TYR A 354 5.27 21.61 -13.70
CA TYR A 354 5.03 21.69 -15.14
C TYR A 354 6.29 21.26 -15.90
N ALA A 355 6.13 20.37 -16.87
CA ALA A 355 7.17 20.08 -17.85
C ALA A 355 6.58 19.94 -19.25
N ARG A 356 7.16 20.64 -20.21
CA ARG A 356 6.82 20.54 -21.63
C ARG A 356 8.00 20.08 -22.46
N TYR A 357 7.77 19.05 -23.27
CA TYR A 357 8.70 18.64 -24.32
C TYR A 357 7.98 18.67 -25.66
N LYS A 358 8.38 19.60 -26.54
CA LYS A 358 7.71 19.86 -27.82
C LYS A 358 6.21 20.16 -27.63
N ASP A 359 5.36 19.30 -28.17
CA ASP A 359 3.89 19.35 -28.15
C ASP A 359 3.28 18.63 -26.94
N ARG A 360 4.08 18.17 -25.97
CA ARG A 360 3.62 17.37 -24.84
C ARG A 360 3.81 18.13 -23.54
N VAL A 361 2.70 18.39 -22.84
CA VAL A 361 2.66 19.03 -21.53
C VAL A 361 2.32 17.99 -20.48
N TYR A 362 3.14 17.88 -19.44
CA TYR A 362 2.86 17.13 -18.22
C TYR A 362 2.58 18.14 -17.11
N LEU A 363 1.36 18.06 -16.58
CA LEU A 363 0.87 18.97 -15.55
C LEU A 363 0.62 18.15 -14.30
N PHE A 364 1.37 18.44 -13.23
CA PHE A 364 1.26 17.72 -11.98
C PHE A 364 0.61 18.59 -10.92
N GLU A 365 -0.23 17.93 -10.13
CA GLU A 365 -0.73 18.40 -8.85
C GLU A 365 -0.42 17.32 -7.82
N ASN A 366 0.21 17.70 -6.72
CA ASN A 366 0.65 16.82 -5.65
C ASN A 366 -0.30 16.90 -4.47
N LYS A 367 -0.75 15.73 -4.00
CA LYS A 367 -1.61 15.61 -2.83
C LYS A 367 -1.09 14.56 -1.89
N ASP A 368 -0.41 15.02 -0.85
CA ASP A 368 -0.03 14.21 0.30
C ASP A 368 -1.16 14.21 1.35
N VAL A 369 -2.07 13.25 1.22
CA VAL A 369 -3.26 13.13 2.06
C VAL A 369 -3.38 11.74 2.66
N MET A 370 -3.78 11.68 3.93
CA MET A 370 -4.01 10.41 4.65
C MET A 370 -5.51 10.08 4.71
N ILE A 371 -5.86 8.79 4.77
CA ILE A 371 -7.23 8.33 5.00
C ILE A 371 -7.44 8.03 6.49
N ALA A 372 -8.60 8.39 7.02
CA ALA A 372 -8.95 8.09 8.41
C ALA A 372 -9.20 6.59 8.61
N LYS A 373 -8.80 6.04 9.76
CA LYS A 373 -8.92 4.61 10.09
C LYS A 373 -10.33 4.05 9.86
N GLY A 374 -11.35 4.78 10.30
CA GLY A 374 -12.75 4.37 10.17
C GLY A 374 -13.28 4.37 8.74
N VAL A 375 -12.64 5.08 7.79
CA VAL A 375 -12.97 5.00 6.36
C VAL A 375 -12.19 3.85 5.71
N LYS A 376 -10.94 3.66 6.11
CA LYS A 376 -10.09 2.60 5.57
C LYS A 376 -10.62 1.20 5.90
N GLY A 377 -11.02 0.96 7.15
CA GLY A 377 -11.56 -0.32 7.61
C GLY A 377 -13.04 -0.56 7.28
N SER A 378 -13.78 0.45 6.75
CA SER A 378 -15.25 0.33 6.61
C SER A 378 -15.71 -0.60 5.49
N SER A 379 -14.92 -0.73 4.42
CA SER A 379 -15.38 -1.30 3.13
C SER A 379 -16.63 -0.61 2.54
N ASP A 380 -17.00 0.57 3.03
CA ASP A 380 -18.23 1.28 2.69
C ASP A 380 -17.94 2.25 1.53
N ILE A 381 -18.50 1.96 0.36
CA ILE A 381 -18.22 2.71 -0.86
C ILE A 381 -18.62 4.18 -0.74
N GLU A 382 -19.70 4.50 -0.03
CA GLU A 382 -20.16 5.87 0.12
C GLU A 382 -19.18 6.67 0.99
N LYS A 383 -18.75 6.10 2.12
CA LYS A 383 -17.72 6.71 2.98
C LYS A 383 -16.39 6.87 2.25
N ILE A 384 -16.00 5.88 1.44
CA ILE A 384 -14.77 5.96 0.64
C ILE A 384 -14.89 7.07 -0.41
N ASN A 385 -16.01 7.12 -1.15
CA ASN A 385 -16.25 8.15 -2.16
C ASN A 385 -16.27 9.56 -1.55
N GLU A 386 -16.95 9.75 -0.43
CA GLU A 386 -16.97 11.04 0.29
C GLU A 386 -15.56 11.49 0.69
N ALA A 387 -14.75 10.55 1.21
CA ALA A 387 -13.36 10.84 1.58
C ALA A 387 -12.50 11.20 0.36
N LEU A 388 -12.66 10.48 -0.77
CA LEU A 388 -11.95 10.78 -2.02
C LEU A 388 -12.38 12.13 -2.59
N GLN A 389 -13.67 12.44 -2.63
CA GLN A 389 -14.18 13.73 -3.10
C GLN A 389 -13.63 14.89 -2.27
N THR A 390 -13.66 14.76 -0.94
CA THR A 390 -13.17 15.78 -0.02
C THR A 390 -11.69 16.07 -0.23
N LYS A 391 -10.89 15.04 -0.53
CA LYS A 391 -9.42 15.14 -0.65
C LYS A 391 -8.95 15.56 -2.03
N PHE A 392 -9.68 15.21 -3.09
CA PHE A 392 -9.19 15.38 -4.46
C PHE A 392 -10.11 16.19 -5.38
N ASN A 393 -11.40 16.32 -5.08
CA ASN A 393 -12.39 16.90 -5.99
C ASN A 393 -13.18 18.09 -5.40
N LYS A 394 -12.81 18.59 -4.22
CA LYS A 394 -13.40 19.80 -3.62
C LYS A 394 -13.00 21.05 -4.41
N LYS A 395 -13.79 22.13 -4.29
CA LYS A 395 -13.48 23.43 -4.89
C LYS A 395 -12.05 23.88 -4.54
N ASN A 396 -11.27 24.23 -5.56
CA ASN A 396 -9.87 24.70 -5.44
C ASN A 396 -8.89 23.68 -4.84
N VAL A 397 -9.19 22.38 -4.91
CA VAL A 397 -8.32 21.31 -4.38
C VAL A 397 -8.09 20.28 -5.47
N GLY A 398 -6.82 19.89 -5.67
CA GLY A 398 -6.46 18.70 -6.43
C GLY A 398 -6.86 18.82 -7.89
N VAL A 399 -7.89 18.08 -8.28
CA VAL A 399 -8.43 18.03 -9.64
C VAL A 399 -8.79 19.44 -10.15
N ASP A 400 -9.24 20.36 -9.29
CA ASP A 400 -9.55 21.73 -9.71
C ASP A 400 -8.35 22.56 -10.13
N GLN A 401 -7.21 22.39 -9.47
CA GLN A 401 -5.99 23.12 -9.81
C GLN A 401 -5.46 22.65 -11.18
N LEU A 402 -5.57 21.34 -11.45
CA LEU A 402 -5.31 20.77 -12.77
C LEU A 402 -6.26 21.37 -13.83
N ILE A 403 -7.58 21.36 -13.57
CA ILE A 403 -8.58 21.93 -14.50
C ILE A 403 -8.29 23.40 -14.78
N TYR A 404 -7.97 24.19 -13.76
CA TYR A 404 -7.64 25.60 -13.93
C TYR A 404 -6.46 25.79 -14.87
N SER A 405 -5.35 25.09 -14.61
CA SER A 405 -4.15 25.16 -15.46
C SER A 405 -4.40 24.66 -16.89
N ILE A 406 -5.20 23.61 -17.07
CA ILE A 406 -5.62 23.15 -18.41
C ILE A 406 -6.35 24.26 -19.16
N LYS A 407 -7.32 24.91 -18.51
CA LYS A 407 -8.09 26.00 -19.12
C LYS A 407 -7.19 27.18 -19.49
N GLN A 408 -6.22 27.52 -18.63
CA GLN A 408 -5.22 28.55 -18.93
C GLN A 408 -4.38 28.23 -20.16
N ILE A 409 -3.90 26.98 -20.29
CA ILE A 409 -3.10 26.55 -21.45
C ILE A 409 -3.93 26.55 -22.73
N VAL A 410 -5.14 25.98 -22.69
CA VAL A 410 -6.04 25.91 -23.86
C VAL A 410 -6.45 27.31 -24.32
N ASN A 411 -6.70 28.22 -23.38
CA ASN A 411 -7.12 29.60 -23.67
C ASN A 411 -5.95 30.58 -23.87
N LYS A 412 -4.71 30.08 -23.88
CA LYS A 412 -3.48 30.87 -24.15
C LYS A 412 -3.22 31.99 -23.14
N THR A 413 -3.57 31.77 -21.88
CA THR A 413 -3.36 32.70 -20.77
C THR A 413 -2.38 32.15 -19.72
N PHE A 414 -1.69 31.04 -20.02
CA PHE A 414 -0.79 30.36 -19.09
C PHE A 414 0.50 31.15 -18.87
N LYS A 415 0.61 31.84 -17.73
CA LYS A 415 1.73 32.75 -17.40
C LYS A 415 3.08 32.08 -17.18
N TYR A 416 3.13 30.76 -17.00
CA TYR A 416 4.36 30.04 -16.65
C TYR A 416 5.15 29.53 -17.87
N ASP A 417 4.62 29.67 -19.10
CA ASP A 417 5.29 29.31 -20.36
C ASP A 417 4.70 30.08 -21.55
N ASP A 418 5.36 31.18 -21.96
CA ASP A 418 4.89 32.04 -23.05
C ASP A 418 4.74 31.30 -24.39
N ASP A 419 5.59 30.31 -24.64
CA ASP A 419 5.56 29.55 -25.89
C ASP A 419 4.38 28.58 -25.91
N ALA A 420 3.90 28.14 -24.74
CA ALA A 420 2.66 27.37 -24.68
C ALA A 420 1.47 28.18 -25.20
N ASN A 421 1.41 29.48 -24.90
CA ASN A 421 0.32 30.37 -25.34
C ASN A 421 0.33 30.66 -26.86
N LYS A 422 1.43 30.34 -27.56
CA LYS A 422 1.54 30.51 -29.02
C LYS A 422 1.10 29.25 -29.80
N ARG A 423 0.83 28.14 -29.11
CA ARG A 423 0.61 26.82 -29.72
C ARG A 423 -0.85 26.39 -29.66
N ASN A 424 -1.27 25.62 -30.67
CA ASN A 424 -2.61 25.01 -30.74
C ASN A 424 -2.56 23.47 -30.74
N ASP A 425 -1.37 22.88 -30.68
CA ASP A 425 -1.14 21.44 -30.85
C ASP A 425 -0.73 20.74 -29.55
N LEU A 426 -0.80 21.45 -28.41
CA LEU A 426 -0.34 20.95 -27.12
C LEU A 426 -1.24 19.84 -26.61
N VAL A 427 -0.66 18.65 -26.46
CA VAL A 427 -1.30 17.52 -25.78
C VAL A 427 -0.96 17.58 -24.29
N ILE A 428 -2.00 17.77 -23.48
CA ILE A 428 -1.91 17.98 -22.03
C ILE A 428 -2.22 16.66 -21.31
N TYR A 429 -1.27 16.19 -20.51
CA TYR A 429 -1.39 15.04 -19.62
C TYR A 429 -1.55 15.52 -18.18
N PRO A 430 -2.78 15.60 -17.65
CA PRO A 430 -3.01 15.91 -16.25
C PRO A 430 -2.68 14.71 -15.36
N ILE A 431 -1.84 14.96 -14.35
CA ILE A 431 -1.33 13.94 -13.46
C ILE A 431 -1.57 14.36 -12.02
N LEU A 432 -2.36 13.57 -11.29
CA LEU A 432 -2.51 13.70 -9.85
C LEU A 432 -1.48 12.79 -9.18
N LEU A 433 -0.47 13.39 -8.58
CA LEU A 433 0.57 12.71 -7.82
C LEU A 433 0.14 12.57 -6.37
N VAL A 434 0.24 11.37 -5.80
CA VAL A 434 -0.13 11.09 -4.42
C VAL A 434 0.99 10.41 -3.65
N SER A 435 0.93 10.49 -2.32
CA SER A 435 1.98 9.94 -1.45
C SER A 435 1.72 8.51 -0.97
N ASP A 436 0.45 8.09 -0.90
CA ASP A 436 0.01 6.83 -0.28
C ASP A 436 -0.48 5.82 -1.33
N ARG A 437 0.01 4.57 -1.22
CA ARG A 437 -0.35 3.45 -2.08
C ARG A 437 -1.82 3.04 -1.99
N ILE A 438 -2.54 3.41 -0.93
CA ILE A 438 -3.98 3.14 -0.82
C ILE A 438 -4.76 3.69 -2.02
N PHE A 439 -4.28 4.78 -2.62
CA PHE A 439 -4.91 5.38 -3.77
C PHE A 439 -4.63 4.64 -5.10
N MET A 440 -3.72 3.67 -5.10
CA MET A 440 -3.48 2.78 -6.23
C MET A 440 -4.41 1.56 -6.22
N CYS A 441 -5.47 1.55 -5.40
CA CYS A 441 -6.49 0.50 -5.48
C CYS A 441 -7.19 0.49 -6.83
N GLN A 442 -7.58 -0.71 -7.26
CA GLN A 442 -8.25 -0.93 -8.53
C GLN A 442 -9.59 -0.19 -8.56
N GLY A 443 -9.77 0.67 -9.57
CA GLY A 443 -10.99 1.47 -9.76
C GLY A 443 -10.90 2.93 -9.29
N ILE A 444 -9.96 3.29 -8.41
CA ILE A 444 -9.85 4.67 -7.90
C ILE A 444 -9.55 5.67 -9.02
N ASN A 445 -8.58 5.37 -9.91
CA ASN A 445 -8.28 6.26 -11.02
C ASN A 445 -9.49 6.43 -11.94
N HIS A 446 -10.25 5.37 -12.20
CA HIS A 446 -11.49 5.45 -12.99
C HIS A 446 -12.48 6.41 -12.34
N ARG A 447 -12.76 6.22 -11.04
CA ARG A 447 -13.70 7.06 -10.27
C ARG A 447 -13.29 8.54 -10.27
N LEU A 448 -12.02 8.84 -10.00
CA LEU A 448 -11.52 10.22 -10.05
C LEU A 448 -11.54 10.82 -11.46
N ASN A 449 -11.25 10.02 -12.50
CA ASN A 449 -11.30 10.48 -13.89
C ASN A 449 -12.73 10.80 -14.34
N THR A 450 -13.73 10.04 -13.87
CA THR A 450 -15.14 10.34 -14.11
C THR A 450 -15.49 11.72 -13.55
N TRP A 451 -15.19 11.98 -12.27
CA TRP A 451 -15.44 13.29 -11.65
C TRP A 451 -14.65 14.43 -12.30
N TYR A 452 -13.39 14.18 -12.67
CA TYR A 452 -12.57 15.12 -13.41
C TYR A 452 -13.22 15.53 -14.74
N ARG A 453 -13.68 14.55 -15.54
CA ARG A 453 -14.31 14.82 -16.85
C ARG A 453 -15.62 15.58 -16.72
N GLU A 454 -16.43 15.25 -15.71
CA GLU A 454 -17.67 15.96 -15.39
C GLU A 454 -17.39 17.44 -15.09
N LYS A 455 -16.38 17.70 -14.25
CA LYS A 455 -16.02 19.05 -13.79
C LYS A 455 -15.25 19.87 -14.83
N LEU A 456 -14.47 19.20 -15.68
CA LEU A 456 -13.73 19.82 -16.77
C LEU A 456 -14.69 20.44 -17.81
N GLY A 457 -15.82 19.79 -18.06
CA GLY A 457 -16.87 20.24 -18.96
C GLY A 457 -16.70 19.78 -20.42
N ASN A 458 -17.82 19.65 -21.12
CA ASN A 458 -17.89 19.01 -22.45
C ASN A 458 -16.98 19.62 -23.52
N GLU A 459 -16.76 20.94 -23.48
CA GLU A 459 -15.88 21.65 -24.42
C GLU A 459 -14.46 21.09 -24.43
N TYR A 460 -13.90 20.87 -23.24
CA TYR A 460 -12.54 20.39 -23.05
C TYR A 460 -12.47 18.86 -23.10
N THR A 461 -13.50 18.15 -22.62
CA THR A 461 -13.54 16.68 -22.67
C THR A 461 -13.62 16.14 -24.10
N LYS A 462 -14.22 16.88 -25.04
CA LYS A 462 -14.21 16.53 -26.48
C LYS A 462 -12.90 16.89 -27.19
N ASN A 463 -12.07 17.75 -26.58
CA ASN A 463 -10.78 18.10 -27.13
C ASN A 463 -9.80 16.93 -26.96
N SER A 464 -9.48 16.25 -28.05
CA SER A 464 -8.55 15.11 -28.04
C SER A 464 -7.13 15.45 -27.55
N LEU A 465 -6.77 16.74 -27.45
CA LEU A 465 -5.49 17.20 -26.93
C LEU A 465 -5.47 17.22 -25.39
N VAL A 466 -6.62 17.34 -24.72
CA VAL A 466 -6.71 17.19 -23.26
C VAL A 466 -6.92 15.72 -22.94
N LYS A 467 -5.99 15.12 -22.20
CA LYS A 467 -6.04 13.69 -21.84
C LYS A 467 -6.75 13.47 -20.52
N ASP A 468 -7.16 12.22 -20.31
CA ASP A 468 -7.72 11.76 -19.05
C ASP A 468 -6.76 11.91 -17.88
N LEU A 469 -7.34 12.08 -16.70
CA LEU A 469 -6.61 12.15 -15.45
C LEU A 469 -5.84 10.85 -15.21
N THR A 470 -4.54 10.98 -15.03
CA THR A 470 -3.68 9.89 -14.55
C THR A 470 -3.38 10.10 -13.08
N MET A 471 -3.70 9.11 -12.25
CA MET A 471 -3.31 9.10 -10.84
C MET A 471 -2.10 8.19 -10.67
N ILE A 472 -1.05 8.69 -10.02
CA ILE A 472 0.18 7.94 -9.77
C ILE A 472 0.71 8.25 -8.37
N ASP A 473 1.20 7.25 -7.66
CA ASP A 473 1.88 7.47 -6.39
C ASP A 473 3.38 7.74 -6.59
N ILE A 474 3.98 8.45 -5.65
CA ILE A 474 5.41 8.80 -5.69
C ILE A 474 6.32 7.57 -5.64
N ASP A 475 5.95 6.48 -4.96
CA ASP A 475 6.76 5.25 -4.92
C ASP A 475 6.83 4.59 -6.30
N THR A 476 5.74 4.64 -7.07
CA THR A 476 5.74 4.17 -8.46
C THR A 476 6.71 4.98 -9.32
N LEU A 477 6.76 6.30 -9.17
CA LEU A 477 7.73 7.12 -9.90
C LEU A 477 9.16 6.78 -9.48
N ILE A 478 9.46 6.74 -8.18
CA ILE A 478 10.79 6.40 -7.64
C ILE A 478 11.26 5.03 -8.16
N TYR A 479 10.39 4.02 -8.08
CA TYR A 479 10.72 2.68 -8.57
C TYR A 479 11.03 2.65 -10.07
N TRP A 480 10.32 3.45 -10.86
CA TRP A 480 10.50 3.50 -12.31
C TRP A 480 11.61 4.43 -12.77
N LEU A 481 12.08 5.38 -11.95
CA LEU A 481 13.10 6.37 -12.32
C LEU A 481 14.28 5.76 -13.10
N PRO A 482 14.90 4.65 -12.66
CA PRO A 482 16.00 4.02 -13.42
C PRO A 482 15.66 3.65 -14.85
N TYR A 483 14.43 3.22 -15.12
CA TYR A 483 13.93 2.92 -16.47
C TYR A 483 13.48 4.17 -17.23
N LEU A 484 12.84 5.12 -16.55
CA LEU A 484 12.33 6.34 -17.16
C LEU A 484 13.47 7.23 -17.68
N LYS A 485 14.60 7.27 -16.95
CA LYS A 485 15.79 8.04 -17.32
C LYS A 485 16.51 7.52 -18.56
N GLN A 486 16.39 6.24 -18.87
CA GLN A 486 17.04 5.65 -20.06
C GLN A 486 16.49 6.22 -21.37
N ASN A 487 15.23 6.65 -21.39
CA ASN A 487 14.62 7.23 -22.58
C ASN A 487 13.44 8.13 -22.20
N GLN A 488 13.53 9.41 -22.52
CA GLN A 488 12.47 10.42 -22.31
C GLN A 488 11.08 10.01 -22.84
N LYS A 489 11.00 9.12 -23.84
CA LYS A 489 9.72 8.61 -24.37
C LYS A 489 9.05 7.60 -23.44
N ASN A 490 9.76 7.01 -22.47
CA ASN A 490 9.25 5.92 -21.63
C ASN A 490 8.08 6.40 -20.76
N PHE A 491 8.22 7.54 -20.09
CA PHE A 491 7.16 8.09 -19.25
C PHE A 491 5.88 8.34 -20.07
N ARG A 492 6.03 9.02 -21.22
CA ARG A 492 4.94 9.27 -22.17
C ARG A 492 4.24 7.98 -22.58
N LYS A 493 4.99 6.95 -22.96
CA LYS A 493 4.43 5.67 -23.43
C LYS A 493 3.59 5.01 -22.34
N ILE A 494 4.05 5.03 -21.09
CA ILE A 494 3.33 4.42 -19.97
C ILE A 494 2.04 5.17 -19.68
N VAL A 495 2.12 6.50 -19.50
CA VAL A 495 0.95 7.36 -19.23
C VAL A 495 -0.08 7.25 -20.35
N HIS A 496 0.37 7.36 -21.61
CA HIS A 496 -0.52 7.26 -22.75
C HIS A 496 -1.17 5.87 -22.89
N ASN A 497 -0.40 4.79 -22.67
CA ASN A 497 -0.96 3.44 -22.67
C ASN A 497 -1.96 3.23 -21.53
N HIS A 498 -1.69 3.77 -20.34
CA HIS A 498 -2.61 3.70 -19.21
C HIS A 498 -3.97 4.33 -19.55
N ILE A 499 -3.96 5.57 -20.06
CA ILE A 499 -5.16 6.28 -20.51
C ILE A 499 -5.92 5.47 -21.57
N ASN A 500 -5.22 4.96 -22.59
CA ASN A 500 -5.87 4.15 -23.63
C ASN A 500 -6.50 2.88 -23.05
N LYS A 501 -5.87 2.25 -22.04
CA LYS A 501 -6.42 1.05 -21.37
C LYS A 501 -7.63 1.33 -20.48
N MET A 502 -7.74 2.53 -19.91
CA MET A 502 -8.95 2.92 -19.18
C MET A 502 -10.15 3.10 -20.12
N ILE A 503 -9.92 3.58 -21.35
CA ILE A 503 -10.99 3.93 -22.30
C ILE A 503 -11.31 2.79 -23.29
N ASP A 504 -10.45 1.79 -23.46
CA ASP A 504 -10.60 0.66 -24.41
C ASP A 504 -12.05 0.11 -24.39
N ALA A 505 -12.88 0.50 -25.37
CA ALA A 505 -14.31 0.22 -25.41
C ALA A 505 -14.60 -1.28 -25.66
N PHE A 506 -15.74 -1.76 -25.14
CA PHE A 506 -16.26 -3.11 -25.37
C PHE A 506 -16.58 -3.37 -26.86
N ILE A 507 -15.59 -3.68 -27.68
CA ILE A 507 -15.84 -4.24 -29.02
C ILE A 507 -15.53 -5.72 -28.98
N THR A 508 -16.58 -6.55 -28.94
CA THR A 508 -16.50 -7.96 -29.32
C THR A 508 -17.83 -8.42 -29.89
N LYS A 509 -17.80 -8.98 -31.10
CA LYS A 509 -18.92 -9.70 -31.71
C LYS A 509 -19.25 -10.95 -30.86
N PRO A 510 -20.52 -11.25 -30.58
CA PRO A 510 -20.92 -12.37 -29.74
C PRO A 510 -20.73 -13.69 -30.51
N LYS A 511 -19.70 -14.46 -30.18
CA LYS A 511 -19.51 -15.85 -30.66
C LYS A 511 -18.98 -16.80 -29.57
N LYS A 512 -19.19 -16.50 -28.29
CA LYS A 512 -18.68 -17.32 -27.17
C LYS A 512 -19.80 -17.79 -26.24
N LYS A 513 -19.59 -18.93 -25.57
CA LYS A 513 -20.54 -19.47 -24.57
C LYS A 513 -20.69 -18.49 -23.39
N PRO A 514 -21.84 -18.48 -22.67
CA PRO A 514 -22.11 -17.51 -21.60
C PRO A 514 -21.01 -17.42 -20.51
N ILE A 515 -20.47 -18.56 -20.06
CA ILE A 515 -19.36 -18.62 -19.08
C ILE A 515 -18.10 -17.93 -19.61
N ASP A 516 -17.75 -18.16 -20.87
CA ASP A 516 -16.60 -17.54 -21.52
C ASP A 516 -16.79 -16.02 -21.70
N VAL A 517 -18.04 -15.56 -21.82
CA VAL A 517 -18.38 -14.13 -21.94
C VAL A 517 -18.21 -13.42 -20.58
N MET A 518 -18.63 -14.04 -19.49
CA MET A 518 -18.51 -13.48 -18.15
C MET A 518 -17.04 -13.37 -17.71
N GLU A 519 -16.26 -14.43 -17.87
CA GLU A 519 -14.82 -14.42 -17.56
C GLU A 519 -14.05 -13.41 -18.43
N PHE A 520 -14.42 -13.31 -19.71
CA PHE A 520 -13.83 -12.34 -20.63
C PHE A 520 -14.15 -10.89 -20.27
N THR A 521 -15.41 -10.60 -19.92
CA THR A 521 -15.87 -9.30 -19.45
C THR A 521 -15.12 -8.91 -18.18
N GLN A 522 -15.00 -9.83 -17.23
CA GLN A 522 -14.29 -9.62 -15.99
C GLN A 522 -12.81 -9.29 -16.19
N ARG A 523 -12.09 -10.04 -17.04
CA ARG A 523 -10.68 -9.75 -17.38
C ARG A 523 -10.50 -8.38 -18.04
N LYS A 524 -11.47 -7.95 -18.86
CA LYS A 524 -11.45 -6.62 -19.48
C LYS A 524 -11.65 -5.51 -18.45
N ILE A 525 -12.61 -5.68 -17.54
CA ILE A 525 -12.88 -4.71 -16.46
C ILE A 525 -11.66 -4.59 -15.56
N GLU A 526 -11.06 -5.71 -15.14
CA GLU A 526 -9.80 -5.67 -14.40
C GLU A 526 -8.72 -4.90 -15.15
N LYS A 527 -8.61 -5.12 -16.46
CA LYS A 527 -7.62 -4.39 -17.28
C LYS A 527 -7.93 -2.90 -17.37
N GLN A 528 -9.19 -2.48 -17.39
CA GLN A 528 -9.56 -1.05 -17.40
C GLN A 528 -9.27 -0.40 -16.04
N LEU A 529 -9.70 -1.05 -14.96
CA LEU A 529 -9.63 -0.50 -13.60
C LEU A 529 -8.25 -0.59 -12.95
N ARG A 530 -7.31 -1.34 -13.54
CA ARG A 530 -5.93 -1.47 -13.03
C ARG A 530 -5.26 -0.10 -12.85
N PRO A 531 -4.60 0.14 -11.71
CA PRO A 531 -3.85 1.37 -11.48
C PRO A 531 -2.67 1.50 -12.45
N ILE A 532 -2.13 2.71 -12.59
CA ILE A 532 -0.95 2.92 -13.43
C ILE A 532 0.26 2.14 -12.91
N SER A 533 0.42 2.03 -11.59
CA SER A 533 1.52 1.35 -10.90
C SER A 533 1.73 -0.11 -11.34
N GLU A 534 0.70 -0.73 -11.91
CA GLU A 534 0.74 -2.11 -12.43
C GLU A 534 0.87 -2.22 -13.95
N ARG A 535 1.00 -1.11 -14.68
CA ARG A 535 1.06 -1.12 -16.14
C ARG A 535 2.42 -1.56 -16.68
N LEU A 536 3.47 -1.48 -15.87
CA LEU A 536 4.84 -1.85 -16.23
C LEU A 536 5.28 -3.19 -15.62
N ARG A 537 4.44 -4.24 -15.70
CA ARG A 537 4.71 -5.55 -15.03
C ARG A 537 6.00 -6.27 -15.48
N ARG A 538 6.52 -5.96 -16.67
CA ARG A 538 7.74 -6.59 -17.21
C ARG A 538 9.01 -5.89 -16.74
N PHE A 539 8.91 -4.66 -16.23
CA PHE A 539 10.06 -3.99 -15.67
C PHE A 539 10.35 -4.57 -14.29
N ARG A 540 11.55 -5.15 -14.16
CA ARG A 540 12.13 -5.50 -12.87
C ARG A 540 13.33 -4.58 -12.69
N LEU A 541 13.37 -3.90 -11.55
CA LEU A 541 14.52 -3.12 -11.18
C LEU A 541 15.74 -4.06 -11.11
N GLU A 542 16.82 -3.70 -11.78
CA GLU A 542 18.05 -4.47 -11.73
C GLU A 542 18.59 -4.52 -10.28
N SER A 543 19.05 -5.70 -9.84
CA SER A 543 19.51 -5.92 -8.46
C SER A 543 20.60 -4.94 -8.03
N LYS A 544 21.44 -4.49 -8.96
CA LYS A 544 22.49 -3.48 -8.69
C LYS A 544 21.96 -2.22 -8.01
N TYR A 545 20.76 -1.75 -8.37
CA TYR A 545 20.18 -0.54 -7.76
C TYR A 545 19.84 -0.76 -6.28
N LEU A 546 19.38 -1.95 -5.92
CA LEU A 546 19.12 -2.29 -4.52
C LEU A 546 20.43 -2.53 -3.77
N LEU A 547 21.38 -3.27 -4.35
CA LEU A 547 22.68 -3.56 -3.72
C LEU A 547 23.44 -2.28 -3.37
N LEU A 548 23.38 -1.26 -4.25
CA LEU A 548 23.96 0.06 -3.99
C LEU A 548 23.41 0.71 -2.71
N LEU A 549 22.13 0.48 -2.36
CA LEU A 549 21.55 1.03 -1.13
C LEU A 549 22.10 0.35 0.13
N PHE A 550 22.59 -0.88 0.02
CA PHE A 550 23.09 -1.68 1.14
C PHE A 550 24.62 -1.74 1.24
N LYS A 551 25.35 -1.10 0.32
CA LYS A 551 26.81 -1.18 0.23
C LYS A 551 27.55 -0.83 1.54
N ASP A 552 27.01 0.12 2.31
CA ASP A 552 27.60 0.55 3.57
C ASP A 552 27.27 -0.38 4.76
N THR A 553 26.28 -1.26 4.60
CA THR A 553 25.80 -2.19 5.64
C THR A 553 26.36 -3.59 5.44
N PHE A 554 26.54 -4.01 4.18
CA PHE A 554 27.16 -5.28 3.81
C PHE A 554 28.26 -4.97 2.78
N PRO A 555 29.48 -4.62 3.22
CA PRO A 555 30.58 -4.45 2.30
C PRO A 555 30.77 -5.74 1.48
N GLU A 556 30.91 -5.59 0.16
CA GLU A 556 31.11 -6.70 -0.77
C GLU A 556 32.31 -7.54 -0.29
N ASN A 557 32.07 -8.83 -0.01
CA ASN A 557 33.12 -9.84 0.14
C ASN A 557 33.51 -10.38 -1.23
#